data_AF-A0AAJ6BQC0-F1
#
_entry.id   AF-A0AAJ6BQC0-F1
#
_cell.length_a   1.000
_cell.length_b   1.000
_cell.length_c   1.000
_cell.angle_alpha   90.00
_cell.angle_beta   90.00
_cell.angle_gamma   90.00
#
_symmetry.space_group_name_H-M   'P 1'
#
loop_
_entity.id
_entity.type
_entity.pdbx_description
1 polymer ?
#
loop_
_entity_poly.entity_id
_entity_poly.type
_entity_poly.pdbx_seq_one_letter_code
_entity_poly.pdbx_strand_id
1 'polypeptide(L)'
;MTSLPLFHRIAGTPVIVLGDGPAAEAKRRLVERAGGEVAATIEDGWQRGARIAFVALEGDGNEEAARRLKLRGVLVNVVDRPELCDFTTPSILDRDPVLIAIGTGGVSAGLAKQLRLRLDAFLPPSLGALALALHAARDRLRARWPKAGERRGALDSALSAGGVLDPLREGSADAVEGWLAGEVPDHAAGLETIELRSANPDDLTLREARLLGAADVLLVGQGIPQAILDRARADAVRRPAPHDGPLPAGLVVELRRA
;
A
#
# COMPACT_ATOMS: atom_id res chain seq x y z
N MET A 1 14.69 -15.72 0.53
CA MET A 1 13.95 -15.01 -0.53
C MET A 1 14.58 -15.34 -1.86
N THR A 2 13.81 -15.67 -2.88
CA THR A 2 14.30 -16.04 -4.24
C THR A 2 14.02 -14.96 -5.29
N SER A 3 13.31 -13.89 -4.94
CA SER A 3 12.99 -12.76 -5.83
C SER A 3 13.12 -11.42 -5.14
N LEU A 4 13.46 -10.38 -5.91
CA LEU A 4 13.51 -8.98 -5.48
C LEU A 4 12.29 -8.24 -6.06
N PRO A 5 11.36 -7.74 -5.23
CA PRO A 5 10.20 -7.00 -5.72
C PRO A 5 10.63 -5.58 -6.14
N LEU A 6 10.56 -5.30 -7.44
CA LEU A 6 10.87 -3.99 -8.01
C LEU A 6 9.70 -3.49 -8.86
N PHE A 7 9.41 -2.19 -8.78
CA PHE A 7 8.53 -1.50 -9.70
C PHE A 7 9.36 -0.82 -10.79
N HIS A 8 9.18 -1.24 -12.04
CA HIS A 8 9.87 -0.66 -13.19
C HIS A 8 9.08 0.53 -13.75
N ARG A 9 9.74 1.68 -13.90
CA ARG A 9 9.18 2.83 -14.61
C ARG A 9 9.47 2.65 -16.09
N ILE A 10 8.44 2.32 -16.86
CA ILE A 10 8.57 2.05 -18.30
C ILE A 10 7.84 3.06 -19.18
N ALA A 11 7.20 4.08 -18.59
CA ALA A 11 6.51 5.12 -19.34
C ALA A 11 7.42 5.77 -20.40
N GLY A 12 7.01 5.74 -21.67
CA GLY A 12 7.77 6.26 -22.81
C GLY A 12 9.04 5.47 -23.16
N THR A 13 9.22 4.26 -22.61
CA THR A 13 10.39 3.41 -22.91
C THR A 13 9.95 2.15 -23.67
N PRO A 14 10.80 1.62 -24.57
CA PRO A 14 10.48 0.42 -25.33
C PRO A 14 10.56 -0.84 -24.46
N VAL A 15 9.57 -1.71 -24.61
CA VAL A 15 9.57 -3.08 -24.07
C VAL A 15 9.34 -4.05 -25.23
N ILE A 16 10.25 -5.03 -25.34
CA ILE A 16 10.15 -6.04 -26.40
C ILE A 16 9.03 -7.02 -26.03
N VAL A 17 8.09 -7.27 -26.93
CA VAL A 17 7.06 -8.31 -26.77
C VAL A 17 7.03 -9.16 -28.03
N LEU A 18 7.50 -10.39 -27.92
CA LEU A 18 7.59 -11.33 -29.04
C LEU A 18 6.43 -12.33 -29.01
N GLY A 19 5.86 -12.60 -30.19
CA GLY A 19 4.77 -13.55 -30.41
C GLY A 19 3.43 -12.86 -30.67
N ASP A 20 2.50 -13.56 -31.33
CA ASP A 20 1.23 -12.98 -31.78
C ASP A 20 0.00 -13.63 -31.13
N GLY A 21 0.22 -14.63 -30.28
CA GLY A 21 -0.83 -15.33 -29.56
C GLY A 21 -1.42 -14.55 -28.37
N PRO A 22 -2.48 -15.10 -27.72
CA PRO A 22 -3.17 -14.45 -26.61
C PRO A 22 -2.27 -14.08 -25.43
N ALA A 23 -1.22 -14.86 -25.18
CA ALA A 23 -0.26 -14.61 -24.11
C ALA A 23 0.59 -13.36 -24.38
N ALA A 24 1.11 -13.21 -25.61
CA ALA A 24 1.85 -12.01 -26.02
C ALA A 24 0.94 -10.77 -25.92
N GLU A 25 -0.31 -10.90 -26.37
CA GLU A 25 -1.30 -9.83 -26.36
C GLU A 25 -1.65 -9.39 -24.92
N ALA A 26 -1.72 -10.33 -23.97
CA ALA A 26 -1.82 -9.99 -22.55
C ALA A 26 -0.62 -9.20 -22.01
N LYS A 27 0.60 -9.47 -22.50
CA LYS A 27 1.81 -8.71 -22.12
C LYS A 27 1.85 -7.34 -22.77
N ARG A 28 1.40 -7.18 -24.03
CA ARG A 28 1.27 -5.87 -24.69
C ARG A 28 0.39 -4.93 -23.89
N ARG A 29 -0.82 -5.37 -23.54
CA ARG A 29 -1.74 -4.59 -22.68
C ARG A 29 -1.13 -4.19 -21.34
N LEU A 30 -0.33 -5.08 -20.73
CA LEU A 30 0.36 -4.76 -19.47
C LEU A 30 1.40 -3.65 -19.65
N VAL A 31 2.19 -3.72 -20.72
CA VAL A 31 3.19 -2.70 -21.08
C VAL A 31 2.53 -1.36 -21.36
N GLU A 32 1.50 -1.35 -22.22
CA GLU A 32 0.77 -0.15 -22.62
C GLU A 32 0.08 0.51 -21.43
N ARG A 33 -0.56 -0.27 -20.55
CA ARG A 33 -1.20 0.25 -19.33
C ARG A 33 -0.21 0.94 -18.39
N ALA A 34 1.04 0.48 -18.38
CA ALA A 34 2.13 1.12 -17.62
C ALA A 34 2.83 2.27 -18.41
N GLY A 35 2.28 2.66 -19.56
CA GLY A 35 2.78 3.72 -20.43
C GLY A 35 3.98 3.34 -21.28
N GLY A 36 4.37 2.06 -21.31
CA GLY A 36 5.48 1.58 -22.13
C GLY A 36 5.12 1.47 -23.61
N GLU A 37 6.15 1.54 -24.46
CA GLU A 37 6.01 1.42 -25.91
C GLU A 37 6.36 -0.02 -26.33
N VAL A 38 5.44 -0.71 -26.99
CA VAL A 38 5.69 -2.09 -27.42
C VAL A 38 6.62 -2.10 -28.65
N ALA A 39 7.69 -2.89 -28.57
CA ALA A 39 8.55 -3.23 -29.71
C ALA A 39 8.29 -4.68 -30.13
N ALA A 40 7.85 -4.90 -31.37
CA ALA A 40 7.45 -6.21 -31.87
C ALA A 40 8.65 -7.11 -32.27
N THR A 41 9.84 -6.53 -32.43
CA THR A 41 11.06 -7.26 -32.80
C THR A 41 12.18 -6.99 -31.80
N ILE A 42 13.13 -7.92 -31.73
CA ILE A 42 14.31 -7.76 -30.87
C ILE A 42 15.16 -6.58 -31.34
N GLU A 43 15.33 -6.43 -32.65
CA GLU A 43 16.17 -5.42 -33.28
C GLU A 43 15.65 -4.01 -33.01
N ASP A 44 14.34 -3.75 -33.25
CA ASP A 44 13.72 -2.44 -32.98
C ASP A 44 13.83 -2.07 -31.49
N GLY A 45 13.40 -2.98 -30.60
CA GLY A 45 13.42 -2.71 -29.17
C GLY A 45 14.84 -2.51 -28.66
N TRP A 46 15.82 -3.30 -29.11
CA TRP A 46 17.21 -3.14 -28.72
C TRP A 46 17.79 -1.79 -29.17
N GLN A 47 17.56 -1.40 -30.42
CA GLN A 47 18.03 -0.12 -30.95
C GLN A 47 17.44 1.07 -30.20
N ARG A 48 16.17 0.98 -29.78
CA ARG A 48 15.48 1.99 -28.97
C ARG A 48 15.86 1.92 -27.49
N GLY A 49 16.68 0.96 -27.07
CA GLY A 49 17.23 0.86 -25.72
C GLY A 49 16.40 0.04 -24.73
N ALA A 50 15.59 -0.91 -25.19
CA ALA A 50 14.80 -1.78 -24.34
C ALA A 50 15.67 -2.50 -23.30
N ARG A 51 15.11 -2.65 -22.09
CA ARG A 51 15.74 -3.35 -20.95
C ARG A 51 14.92 -4.52 -20.43
N ILE A 52 13.68 -4.62 -20.89
CA ILE A 52 12.73 -5.68 -20.51
C ILE A 52 12.18 -6.30 -21.80
N ALA A 53 12.02 -7.61 -21.79
CA ALA A 53 11.38 -8.36 -22.85
C ALA A 53 10.42 -9.41 -22.31
N PHE A 54 9.29 -9.55 -22.99
CA PHE A 54 8.36 -10.66 -22.88
C PHE A 54 8.46 -11.54 -24.13
N VAL A 55 8.58 -12.85 -23.95
CA VAL A 55 8.66 -13.80 -25.05
C VAL A 55 7.53 -14.82 -24.91
N ALA A 56 6.68 -14.89 -25.93
CA ALA A 56 5.54 -15.79 -26.00
C ALA A 56 5.34 -16.26 -27.45
N LEU A 57 6.39 -16.81 -28.05
CA LEU A 57 6.38 -17.32 -29.42
C LEU A 57 5.66 -18.68 -29.48
N GLU A 58 4.98 -18.94 -30.60
CA GLU A 58 4.50 -20.28 -30.93
C GLU A 58 5.68 -21.13 -31.44
N GLY A 59 5.76 -22.40 -31.02
CA GLY A 59 6.86 -23.31 -31.38
C GLY A 59 8.08 -23.26 -30.45
N ASP A 60 9.25 -23.60 -31.00
CA ASP A 60 10.51 -23.84 -30.27
C ASP A 60 11.45 -22.61 -30.19
N GLY A 61 11.10 -21.49 -30.83
CA GLY A 61 11.93 -20.28 -30.89
C GLY A 61 12.11 -19.52 -29.56
N ASN A 62 11.40 -19.90 -28.50
CA ASN A 62 11.44 -19.20 -27.20
C ASN A 62 12.83 -19.22 -26.55
N GLU A 63 13.53 -20.37 -26.58
CA GLU A 63 14.86 -20.52 -25.97
C GLU A 63 15.92 -19.65 -26.66
N GLU A 64 15.94 -19.67 -27.99
CA GLU A 64 16.89 -18.89 -28.78
C GLU A 64 16.61 -17.39 -28.64
N ALA A 65 15.34 -16.96 -28.67
CA ALA A 65 14.98 -15.56 -28.44
C ALA A 65 15.42 -15.09 -27.05
N ALA A 66 15.15 -15.88 -26.00
CA ALA A 66 15.57 -15.58 -24.64
C ALA A 66 17.10 -15.46 -24.53
N ARG A 67 17.85 -16.42 -25.09
CA ARG A 67 19.32 -16.39 -25.13
C ARG A 67 19.85 -15.13 -25.81
N ARG A 68 19.32 -14.77 -26.99
CA ARG A 68 19.71 -13.57 -27.74
C ARG A 68 19.41 -12.27 -26.99
N LEU A 69 18.33 -12.21 -26.22
CA LEU A 69 17.98 -11.06 -25.40
C LEU A 69 18.88 -10.94 -24.17
N LYS A 70 19.12 -12.04 -23.46
CA LYS A 70 20.00 -12.08 -22.28
C LYS A 70 21.45 -11.73 -22.61
N LEU A 71 21.97 -12.17 -23.76
CA LEU A 71 23.30 -11.77 -24.25
C LEU A 71 23.43 -10.26 -24.47
N ARG A 72 22.31 -9.55 -24.65
CA ARG A 72 22.27 -8.08 -24.76
C ARG A 72 21.99 -7.40 -23.42
N GLY A 73 21.92 -8.13 -22.30
CA GLY A 73 21.61 -7.58 -20.98
C GLY A 73 20.14 -7.14 -20.82
N VAL A 74 19.24 -7.65 -21.65
CA VAL A 74 17.79 -7.44 -21.51
C VAL A 74 17.23 -8.47 -20.55
N LEU A 75 16.44 -8.04 -19.55
CA LEU A 75 15.73 -8.94 -18.65
C LEU A 75 14.59 -9.62 -19.40
N VAL A 76 14.49 -10.94 -19.31
CA VAL A 76 13.52 -11.73 -20.07
C VAL A 76 12.48 -12.39 -19.18
N ASN A 77 11.22 -12.32 -19.57
CA ASN A 77 10.15 -13.19 -19.06
C ASN A 77 9.57 -14.00 -20.21
N VAL A 78 9.77 -15.32 -20.17
CA VAL A 78 9.24 -16.25 -21.16
C VAL A 78 7.97 -16.89 -20.60
N VAL A 79 6.88 -16.81 -21.34
CA VAL A 79 5.60 -17.39 -20.91
C VAL A 79 5.72 -18.91 -20.80
N ASP A 80 5.18 -19.47 -19.71
CA ASP A 80 5.17 -20.91 -19.37
C ASP A 80 6.53 -21.61 -19.30
N ARG A 81 7.64 -20.84 -19.28
CA ARG A 81 9.03 -21.32 -19.20
C ARG A 81 9.81 -20.60 -18.09
N PRO A 82 9.49 -20.88 -16.80
CA PRO A 82 10.08 -20.18 -15.66
C PRO A 82 11.62 -20.29 -15.59
N GLU A 83 12.20 -21.39 -16.07
CA GLU A 83 13.64 -21.63 -16.16
C GLU A 83 14.37 -20.68 -17.12
N LEU A 84 13.65 -20.09 -18.07
CA LEU A 84 14.19 -19.10 -19.00
C LEU A 84 13.99 -17.66 -18.51
N CYS A 85 13.25 -17.45 -17.42
CA CYS A 85 12.90 -16.12 -16.93
C CYS A 85 13.97 -15.54 -15.99
N ASP A 86 14.22 -14.24 -16.11
CA ASP A 86 14.98 -13.44 -15.12
C ASP A 86 14.06 -12.79 -14.08
N PHE A 87 12.76 -12.64 -14.41
CA PHE A 87 11.74 -12.09 -13.54
C PHE A 87 10.38 -12.73 -13.77
N THR A 88 9.46 -12.53 -12.82
CA THR A 88 8.06 -13.00 -12.91
C THR A 88 7.11 -11.82 -12.92
N THR A 89 5.97 -11.96 -13.61
CA THR A 89 4.89 -10.96 -13.53
C THR A 89 3.98 -11.27 -12.34
N PRO A 90 3.86 -10.37 -11.34
CA PRO A 90 3.03 -10.60 -10.17
C PRO A 90 1.53 -10.45 -10.51
N SER A 91 0.67 -10.84 -9.56
CA SER A 91 -0.72 -10.39 -9.57
C SER A 91 -0.76 -8.94 -9.10
N ILE A 92 -1.32 -8.03 -9.91
CA ILE A 92 -1.28 -6.59 -9.67
C ILE A 92 -2.68 -6.10 -9.32
N LEU A 93 -2.82 -5.46 -8.17
CA LEU A 93 -3.96 -4.60 -7.83
C LEU A 93 -3.56 -3.15 -8.11
N ASP A 94 -4.43 -2.47 -8.84
CA ASP A 94 -4.17 -1.13 -9.37
C ASP A 94 -5.19 -0.13 -8.80
N ARG A 95 -4.67 0.89 -8.12
CA ARG A 95 -5.36 2.06 -7.58
C ARG A 95 -4.48 3.29 -7.80
N ASP A 96 -3.98 3.46 -9.03
CA ASP A 96 -3.00 4.48 -9.41
C ASP A 96 -3.16 5.80 -8.65
N PRO A 97 -2.09 6.33 -8.01
CA PRO A 97 -0.70 5.84 -8.03
C PRO A 97 -0.38 4.74 -7.01
N VAL A 98 -1.38 4.18 -6.29
CA VAL A 98 -1.16 3.11 -5.31
C VAL A 98 -1.22 1.75 -6.01
N LEU A 99 -0.08 1.03 -6.01
CA LEU A 99 0.04 -0.28 -6.62
C LEU A 99 0.40 -1.35 -5.57
N ILE A 100 -0.22 -2.51 -5.69
CA ILE A 100 0.12 -3.69 -4.88
C ILE A 100 0.47 -4.85 -5.81
N ALA A 101 1.68 -5.37 -5.64
CA ALA A 101 2.19 -6.53 -6.38
C ALA A 101 2.26 -7.75 -5.46
N ILE A 102 1.57 -8.83 -5.86
CA ILE A 102 1.49 -10.07 -5.09
C ILE A 102 2.24 -11.15 -5.89
N GLY A 103 3.37 -11.59 -5.35
CA GLY A 103 4.20 -12.64 -5.91
C GLY A 103 4.27 -13.86 -4.99
N THR A 104 4.21 -15.05 -5.56
CA THR A 104 4.42 -16.32 -4.85
C THR A 104 5.76 -16.97 -5.24
N GLY A 105 6.68 -16.21 -5.84
CA GLY A 105 7.93 -16.75 -6.40
C GLY A 105 7.70 -17.84 -7.47
N GLY A 106 6.58 -17.77 -8.19
CA GLY A 106 6.19 -18.79 -9.18
C GLY A 106 5.48 -20.03 -8.62
N VAL A 107 5.37 -20.19 -7.29
CA VAL A 107 4.80 -21.42 -6.67
C VAL A 107 3.30 -21.60 -6.91
N SER A 108 2.49 -20.52 -6.86
CA SER A 108 1.04 -20.63 -7.09
C SER A 108 0.44 -19.33 -7.63
N ALA A 109 0.24 -19.27 -8.95
CA ALA A 109 -0.50 -18.18 -9.59
C ALA A 109 -1.95 -18.08 -9.10
N GLY A 110 -2.57 -19.23 -8.77
CA GLY A 110 -3.92 -19.30 -8.22
C GLY A 110 -4.04 -18.61 -6.86
N LEU A 111 -3.08 -18.84 -5.95
CA LEU A 111 -3.04 -18.16 -4.66
C LEU A 111 -2.85 -16.66 -4.83
N ALA A 112 -1.90 -16.22 -5.67
CA ALA A 112 -1.67 -14.81 -5.95
C ALA A 112 -2.94 -14.11 -6.45
N LYS A 113 -3.68 -14.77 -7.36
CA LYS A 113 -4.95 -14.28 -7.90
C LYS A 113 -6.02 -14.13 -6.82
N GLN A 114 -6.19 -15.13 -5.95
CA GLN A 114 -7.21 -15.10 -4.89
C GLN A 114 -6.91 -14.02 -3.84
N LEU A 115 -5.63 -13.85 -3.46
CA LEU A 115 -5.21 -12.76 -2.57
C LEU A 115 -5.49 -11.39 -3.20
N ARG A 116 -5.14 -11.21 -4.49
CA ARG A 116 -5.45 -9.97 -5.22
C ARG A 116 -6.94 -9.64 -5.17
N LEU A 117 -7.81 -10.61 -5.49
CA LEU A 117 -9.26 -10.39 -5.51
C LEU A 117 -9.82 -10.00 -4.13
N ARG A 118 -9.33 -10.61 -3.06
CA ARG A 118 -9.76 -10.27 -1.69
C ARG A 118 -9.28 -8.88 -1.28
N LEU A 119 -8.04 -8.53 -1.60
CA LEU A 119 -7.51 -7.18 -1.36
C LEU A 119 -8.24 -6.13 -2.20
N ASP A 120 -8.61 -6.45 -3.44
CA ASP A 120 -9.35 -5.56 -4.35
C ASP A 120 -10.74 -5.24 -3.82
N ALA A 121 -11.41 -6.22 -3.21
CA ALA A 121 -12.70 -6.02 -2.55
C ALA A 121 -12.59 -5.25 -1.22
N PHE A 122 -11.45 -5.36 -0.53
CA PHE A 122 -11.24 -4.73 0.78
C PHE A 122 -10.73 -3.28 0.66
N LEU A 123 -9.90 -2.98 -0.33
CA LEU A 123 -9.24 -1.69 -0.47
C LEU A 123 -10.10 -0.71 -1.28
N PRO A 124 -10.38 0.50 -0.75
CA PRO A 124 -11.27 1.42 -1.42
C PRO A 124 -10.66 1.98 -2.72
N PRO A 125 -11.51 2.34 -3.71
CA PRO A 125 -11.04 2.97 -4.94
C PRO A 125 -10.41 4.35 -4.71
N SER A 126 -10.74 5.02 -3.60
CA SER A 126 -10.27 6.35 -3.23
C SER A 126 -8.79 6.44 -2.85
N LEU A 127 -8.08 5.31 -2.69
CA LEU A 127 -6.66 5.30 -2.32
C LEU A 127 -5.78 6.12 -3.26
N GLY A 128 -6.05 6.05 -4.56
CA GLY A 128 -5.33 6.83 -5.56
C GLY A 128 -5.53 8.34 -5.36
N ALA A 129 -6.77 8.77 -5.12
CA ALA A 129 -7.11 10.16 -4.85
C ALA A 129 -6.44 10.69 -3.58
N LEU A 130 -6.39 9.90 -2.50
CA LEU A 130 -5.69 10.28 -1.27
C LEU A 130 -4.18 10.47 -1.52
N ALA A 131 -3.55 9.55 -2.26
CA ALA A 131 -2.13 9.66 -2.59
C ALA A 131 -1.83 10.91 -3.43
N LEU A 132 -2.69 11.23 -4.41
CA LEU A 132 -2.56 12.44 -5.23
C LEU A 132 -2.78 13.72 -4.42
N ALA A 133 -3.77 13.74 -3.53
CA ALA A 133 -4.03 14.86 -2.63
C ALA A 133 -2.83 15.14 -1.71
N LEU A 134 -2.26 14.11 -1.10
CA LEU A 134 -1.04 14.22 -0.30
C LEU A 134 0.16 14.69 -1.12
N HIS A 135 0.28 14.24 -2.37
CA HIS A 135 1.34 14.68 -3.27
C HIS A 135 1.21 16.18 -3.60
N ALA A 136 0.00 16.64 -3.93
CA ALA A 136 -0.29 18.04 -4.20
C ALA A 136 -0.03 18.92 -2.97
N ALA A 137 -0.31 18.40 -1.77
CA ALA A 137 -0.09 19.07 -0.50
C ALA A 137 1.37 19.14 -0.03
N ARG A 138 2.32 18.46 -0.69
CA ARG A 138 3.69 18.25 -0.18
C ARG A 138 4.43 19.53 0.22
N ASP A 139 4.23 20.62 -0.51
CA ASP A 139 4.94 21.88 -0.25
C ASP A 139 4.30 22.64 0.92
N ARG A 140 2.98 22.53 1.09
CA ARG A 140 2.25 23.04 2.27
C ARG A 140 2.55 22.22 3.52
N LEU A 141 2.66 20.90 3.39
CA LEU A 141 3.13 20.00 4.45
C LEU A 141 4.51 20.41 4.97
N ARG A 142 5.43 20.75 4.06
CA ARG A 142 6.78 21.24 4.41
C ARG A 142 6.74 22.62 5.05
N ALA A 143 5.82 23.49 4.64
CA ALA A 143 5.65 24.81 5.25
C ALA A 143 5.07 24.72 6.67
N ARG A 144 4.04 23.90 6.88
CA ARG A 144 3.38 23.71 8.19
C ARG A 144 4.29 22.97 9.18
N TRP A 145 4.98 21.92 8.72
CA TRP A 145 5.94 21.16 9.52
C TRP A 145 7.31 21.15 8.84
N PRO A 146 8.17 22.17 9.07
CA PRO A 146 9.49 22.25 8.46
C PRO A 146 10.39 21.09 8.87
N LYS A 147 10.33 20.68 10.15
CA LYS A 147 11.15 19.57 10.66
C LYS A 147 10.61 18.23 10.17
N ALA A 148 11.50 17.41 9.62
CA ALA A 148 11.13 16.11 9.07
C ALA A 148 10.58 15.10 10.11
N GLY A 149 10.94 15.25 11.39
CA GLY A 149 10.37 14.44 12.47
C GLY A 149 8.90 14.76 12.73
N GLU A 150 8.59 16.03 12.95
CA GLU A 150 7.23 16.52 13.20
C GLU A 150 6.29 16.20 12.03
N ARG A 151 6.75 16.43 10.79
CA ARG A 151 5.97 16.10 9.59
C ARG A 151 5.67 14.61 9.45
N ARG A 152 6.63 13.73 9.77
CA ARG A 152 6.40 12.28 9.77
C ARG A 152 5.39 11.90 10.85
N GLY A 153 5.53 12.43 12.07
CA GLY A 153 4.58 12.16 13.15
C GLY A 153 3.15 12.58 12.81
N ALA A 154 2.98 13.76 12.21
CA ALA A 154 1.66 14.23 11.77
C ALA A 154 1.05 13.33 10.69
N LEU A 155 1.83 12.95 9.67
CA LEU A 155 1.37 12.03 8.63
C LEU A 155 1.06 10.63 9.18
N ASP A 156 1.93 10.09 10.03
CA ASP A 156 1.74 8.77 10.65
C ASP A 156 0.46 8.74 11.50
N SER A 157 0.20 9.81 12.26
CA SER A 157 -1.03 9.98 13.03
C SER A 157 -2.26 10.04 12.12
N ALA A 158 -2.23 10.92 11.13
CA ALA A 158 -3.36 11.13 10.23
C ALA A 158 -3.70 9.89 9.39
N LEU A 159 -2.69 9.13 8.95
CA LEU A 159 -2.84 7.92 8.13
C LEU A 159 -3.06 6.65 8.95
N SER A 160 -2.96 6.72 10.29
CA SER A 160 -3.20 5.57 11.15
C SER A 160 -4.67 5.13 11.11
N ALA A 161 -4.94 3.93 11.59
CA ALA A 161 -6.32 3.44 11.70
C ALA A 161 -7.15 4.38 12.60
N GLY A 162 -8.27 4.90 12.06
CA GLY A 162 -9.10 5.91 12.74
C GLY A 162 -8.55 7.35 12.65
N GLY A 163 -7.41 7.55 11.99
CA GLY A 163 -6.87 8.87 11.68
C GLY A 163 -7.74 9.64 10.69
N VAL A 164 -7.63 10.96 10.70
CA VAL A 164 -8.41 11.83 9.80
C VAL A 164 -8.15 11.54 8.32
N LEU A 165 -7.00 10.99 7.96
CA LEU A 165 -6.65 10.56 6.61
C LEU A 165 -6.53 9.04 6.47
N ASP A 166 -7.15 8.26 7.35
CA ASP A 166 -7.13 6.78 7.27
C ASP A 166 -7.42 6.32 5.82
N PRO A 167 -6.50 5.59 5.16
CA PRO A 167 -6.66 5.19 3.77
C PRO A 167 -7.90 4.32 3.51
N LEU A 168 -8.46 3.68 4.53
CA LEU A 168 -9.65 2.84 4.42
C LEU A 168 -10.96 3.59 4.67
N ARG A 169 -10.88 4.86 5.10
CA ARG A 169 -12.05 5.71 5.39
C ARG A 169 -12.48 6.47 4.14
N GLU A 170 -13.80 6.56 3.94
CA GLU A 170 -14.38 7.37 2.86
C GLU A 170 -14.16 8.88 3.12
N GLY A 171 -13.87 9.65 2.08
CA GLY A 171 -13.61 11.10 2.19
C GLY A 171 -12.24 11.46 2.77
N SER A 172 -11.32 10.51 2.97
CA SER A 172 -9.96 10.82 3.42
C SER A 172 -9.19 11.72 2.44
N ALA A 173 -9.40 11.56 1.13
CA ALA A 173 -8.79 12.43 0.12
C ALA A 173 -9.26 13.89 0.27
N ASP A 174 -10.55 14.10 0.48
CA ASP A 174 -11.16 15.43 0.62
C ASP A 174 -10.75 16.12 1.93
N ALA A 175 -10.44 15.32 2.97
CA ALA A 175 -10.03 15.81 4.28
C ALA A 175 -8.60 16.37 4.32
N VAL A 176 -7.76 16.12 3.29
CA VAL A 176 -6.35 16.57 3.28
C VAL A 176 -6.23 18.07 3.47
N GLU A 177 -7.06 18.84 2.80
CA GLU A 177 -7.02 20.31 2.85
C GLU A 177 -7.43 20.87 4.22
N GLY A 178 -8.54 20.38 4.78
CA GLY A 178 -9.01 20.79 6.10
C GLY A 178 -8.05 20.36 7.23
N TRP A 179 -7.47 19.16 7.13
CA TRP A 179 -6.44 18.69 8.05
C TRP A 179 -5.19 19.60 8.02
N LEU A 180 -4.74 20.00 6.82
CA LEU A 180 -3.60 20.92 6.68
C LEU A 180 -3.89 22.33 7.17
N ALA A 181 -5.14 22.79 7.08
CA ALA A 181 -5.57 24.05 7.66
C ALA A 181 -5.64 23.98 9.20
N GLY A 182 -5.73 22.77 9.79
CA GLY A 182 -6.00 22.57 11.21
C GLY A 182 -7.48 22.75 11.55
N GLU A 183 -8.35 22.70 10.55
CA GLU A 183 -9.81 22.80 10.68
C GLU A 183 -10.43 21.45 11.09
N VAL A 184 -9.68 20.36 10.89
CA VAL A 184 -10.06 19.02 11.30
C VAL A 184 -9.06 18.52 12.36
N PRO A 185 -9.52 17.97 13.50
CA PRO A 185 -8.64 17.35 14.48
C PRO A 185 -7.76 16.27 13.83
N ASP A 186 -6.55 16.06 14.35
CA ASP A 186 -5.59 15.05 13.84
C ASP A 186 -6.16 13.62 13.88
N HIS A 187 -7.18 13.39 14.69
CA HIS A 187 -7.91 12.13 14.80
C HIS A 187 -9.36 12.31 14.37
N ALA A 188 -9.87 11.38 13.54
CA ALA A 188 -11.29 11.35 13.24
C ALA A 188 -12.05 11.09 14.55
N ALA A 189 -13.17 11.77 14.75
CA ALA A 189 -14.07 11.43 15.84
C ALA A 189 -14.51 9.97 15.67
N GLY A 190 -14.12 9.10 16.59
CA GLY A 190 -14.33 7.66 16.47
C GLY A 190 -14.12 6.94 17.79
N LEU A 191 -14.90 5.88 18.01
CA LEU A 191 -14.78 5.01 19.18
C LEU A 191 -14.06 3.72 18.77
N GLU A 192 -12.88 3.51 19.34
CA GLU A 192 -12.13 2.26 19.23
C GLU A 192 -12.20 1.52 20.56
N THR A 193 -12.50 0.22 20.54
CA THR A 193 -12.55 -0.59 21.75
C THR A 193 -11.33 -1.49 21.84
N ILE A 194 -10.66 -1.48 22.99
CA ILE A 194 -9.57 -2.39 23.33
C ILE A 194 -10.06 -3.31 24.46
N GLU A 195 -10.16 -4.60 24.14
CA GLU A 195 -10.38 -5.64 25.13
C GLU A 195 -9.03 -6.12 25.68
N LEU A 196 -8.76 -5.80 26.95
CA LEU A 196 -7.51 -6.18 27.60
C LEU A 196 -7.47 -7.68 27.84
N ARG A 197 -6.43 -8.32 27.31
CA ARG A 197 -6.14 -9.74 27.50
C ARG A 197 -5.42 -10.03 28.82
N SER A 198 -4.72 -9.05 29.38
CA SER A 198 -3.98 -9.16 30.63
C SER A 198 -3.82 -7.78 31.30
N ALA A 199 -3.24 -7.77 32.50
CA ALA A 199 -2.89 -6.54 33.20
C ALA A 199 -1.50 -5.99 32.84
N ASN A 200 -0.72 -6.70 32.03
CA ASN A 200 0.63 -6.32 31.66
C ASN A 200 0.60 -5.43 30.40
N PRO A 201 1.11 -4.19 30.44
CA PRO A 201 1.14 -3.33 29.27
C PRO A 201 1.97 -3.86 28.10
N ASP A 202 2.90 -4.77 28.34
CA ASP A 202 3.71 -5.37 27.27
C ASP A 202 2.92 -6.42 26.46
N ASP A 203 1.74 -6.84 26.94
CA ASP A 203 0.84 -7.72 26.19
C ASP A 203 -0.10 -6.95 25.23
N LEU A 204 -0.04 -5.61 25.23
CA LEU A 204 -0.71 -4.79 24.23
C LEU A 204 -0.11 -5.08 22.86
N THR A 205 -0.95 -5.29 21.85
CA THR A 205 -0.50 -5.33 20.47
C THR A 205 0.08 -3.97 20.08
N LEU A 206 0.94 -3.96 19.06
CA LEU A 206 1.47 -2.71 18.50
C LEU A 206 0.35 -1.75 18.06
N ARG A 207 -0.82 -2.26 17.64
CA ARG A 207 -1.98 -1.43 17.30
C ARG A 207 -2.58 -0.79 18.55
N GLU A 208 -2.82 -1.57 19.60
CA GLU A 208 -3.43 -1.08 20.85
C GLU A 208 -2.55 -0.07 21.56
N ALA A 209 -1.23 -0.31 21.60
CA ALA A 209 -0.28 0.65 22.18
C ALA A 209 -0.26 1.97 21.40
N ARG A 210 -0.35 1.93 20.05
CA ARG A 210 -0.46 3.14 19.22
C ARG A 210 -1.77 3.87 19.44
N LEU A 211 -2.89 3.14 19.50
CA LEU A 211 -4.21 3.72 19.78
C LEU A 211 -4.24 4.41 21.15
N LEU A 212 -3.73 3.74 22.19
CA LEU A 212 -3.61 4.33 23.53
C LEU A 212 -2.74 5.60 23.51
N GLY A 213 -1.59 5.55 22.83
CA GLY A 213 -0.70 6.70 22.71
C GLY A 213 -1.30 7.88 21.93
N ALA A 214 -2.25 7.62 21.02
CA ALA A 214 -2.92 8.62 20.21
C ALA A 214 -4.24 9.14 20.84
N ALA A 215 -4.87 8.37 21.74
CA ALA A 215 -6.22 8.64 22.24
C ALA A 215 -6.37 10.04 22.86
N ASP A 216 -7.32 10.83 22.34
CA ASP A 216 -7.71 12.11 22.95
C ASP A 216 -8.55 11.87 24.22
N VAL A 217 -9.38 10.82 24.19
CA VAL A 217 -10.21 10.42 25.34
C VAL A 217 -10.11 8.92 25.59
N LEU A 218 -9.94 8.55 26.87
CA LEU A 218 -10.08 7.19 27.34
C LEU A 218 -11.42 7.00 28.07
N LEU A 219 -12.24 6.06 27.60
CA LEU A 219 -13.36 5.53 28.36
C LEU A 219 -12.88 4.31 29.15
N VAL A 220 -12.74 4.46 30.47
CA VAL A 220 -12.09 3.48 31.34
C VAL A 220 -13.15 2.60 32.00
N GLY A 221 -13.22 1.34 31.58
CA GLY A 221 -14.03 0.32 32.24
C GLY A 221 -13.55 -0.02 33.65
N GLN A 222 -14.30 -0.85 34.37
CA GLN A 222 -13.90 -1.27 35.70
C GLN A 222 -12.67 -2.20 35.67
N GLY A 223 -11.74 -1.99 36.60
CA GLY A 223 -10.59 -2.87 36.81
C GLY A 223 -9.49 -2.77 35.75
N ILE A 224 -9.42 -1.65 35.01
CA ILE A 224 -8.32 -1.34 34.10
C ILE A 224 -7.06 -0.95 34.91
N PRO A 225 -5.91 -1.63 34.73
CA PRO A 225 -4.71 -1.34 35.50
C PRO A 225 -4.09 0.02 35.15
N GLN A 226 -3.54 0.69 36.16
CA GLN A 226 -2.86 1.98 35.97
C GLN A 226 -1.71 1.89 34.96
N ALA A 227 -0.95 0.80 34.96
CA ALA A 227 0.16 0.60 34.02
C ALA A 227 -0.26 0.58 32.54
N ILE A 228 -1.52 0.23 32.23
CA ILE A 228 -2.10 0.36 30.89
C ILE A 228 -2.45 1.81 30.60
N LEU A 229 -3.09 2.49 31.56
CA LEU A 229 -3.49 3.90 31.43
C LEU A 229 -2.27 4.82 31.26
N ASP A 230 -1.14 4.48 31.87
CA ASP A 230 0.13 5.20 31.75
C ASP A 230 0.77 5.10 30.36
N ARG A 231 0.27 4.21 29.49
CA ARG A 231 0.68 4.13 28.08
C ARG A 231 -0.02 5.15 27.18
N ALA A 232 -1.08 5.78 27.67
CA ALA A 232 -1.73 6.86 26.96
C ALA A 232 -0.95 8.17 27.08
N ARG A 233 -1.21 9.11 26.17
CA ARG A 233 -0.68 10.47 26.26
C ARG A 233 -1.09 11.13 27.58
N ALA A 234 -0.18 11.91 28.16
CA ALA A 234 -0.35 12.48 29.50
C ALA A 234 -1.55 13.45 29.61
N ASP A 235 -1.95 14.04 28.49
CA ASP A 235 -3.07 14.97 28.34
C ASP A 235 -4.38 14.31 27.88
N ALA A 236 -4.41 12.98 27.71
CA ALA A 236 -5.64 12.27 27.37
C ALA A 236 -6.69 12.46 28.46
N VAL A 237 -7.90 12.86 28.08
CA VAL A 237 -9.03 12.99 29.01
C VAL A 237 -9.51 11.60 29.41
N ARG A 238 -9.58 11.31 30.71
CA ARG A 238 -10.08 10.02 31.21
C ARG A 238 -11.51 10.17 31.71
N ARG A 239 -12.42 9.31 31.24
CA ARG A 239 -13.83 9.26 31.65
C ARG A 239 -14.19 7.82 32.03
N PRO A 240 -15.10 7.60 32.98
CA PRO A 240 -15.58 6.26 33.28
C PRO A 240 -16.39 5.68 32.10
N ALA A 241 -16.29 4.36 31.88
CA ALA A 241 -17.20 3.60 31.03
C ALA A 241 -18.21 2.81 31.90
N PRO A 242 -19.49 2.67 31.47
CA PRO A 242 -20.05 3.17 30.22
C PRO A 242 -20.21 4.71 30.22
N HIS A 243 -20.04 5.32 29.04
CA HIS A 243 -20.21 6.76 28.83
C HIS A 243 -21.60 7.04 28.29
N ASP A 244 -22.38 7.82 29.06
CA ASP A 244 -23.72 8.24 28.65
C ASP A 244 -23.64 9.57 27.88
N GLY A 245 -24.00 9.54 26.60
CA GLY A 245 -24.10 10.74 25.75
C GLY A 245 -23.30 10.66 24.45
N PRO A 246 -23.23 11.77 23.70
CA PRO A 246 -22.46 11.81 22.46
C PRO A 246 -20.98 11.58 22.73
N LEU A 247 -20.31 10.92 21.78
CA LEU A 247 -18.88 10.70 21.86
C LEU A 247 -18.13 12.04 21.87
N PRO A 248 -17.10 12.18 22.72
CA PRO A 248 -16.20 13.33 22.65
C PRO A 248 -15.55 13.47 21.28
N ALA A 249 -15.17 14.70 20.92
CA ALA A 249 -14.39 14.95 19.71
C ALA A 249 -13.00 14.30 19.82
N GLY A 250 -12.47 13.83 18.68
CA GLY A 250 -11.17 13.16 18.61
C GLY A 250 -11.25 11.64 18.75
N LEU A 251 -10.09 10.99 18.88
CA LEU A 251 -9.99 9.54 19.06
C LEU A 251 -10.42 9.15 20.47
N VAL A 252 -11.53 8.44 20.57
CA VAL A 252 -12.03 7.89 21.82
C VAL A 252 -11.64 6.41 21.89
N VAL A 253 -10.86 6.02 22.89
CA VAL A 253 -10.51 4.61 23.13
C VAL A 253 -11.22 4.11 24.37
N GLU A 254 -12.09 3.12 24.20
CA GLU A 254 -12.73 2.42 25.30
C GLU A 254 -11.92 1.20 25.72
N LEU A 255 -11.50 1.20 26.97
CA LEU A 255 -10.77 0.09 27.59
C LEU A 255 -11.74 -0.79 28.34
N ARG A 256 -11.89 -2.02 27.87
CA ARG A 256 -12.68 -3.07 28.53
C ARG A 256 -11.78 -4.17 29.03
N ARG A 257 -12.20 -4.81 30.12
CA ARG A 257 -11.59 -6.05 30.58
C ARG A 257 -12.52 -7.19 30.16
N ALA A 258 -11.94 -8.21 29.51
CA ALA A 258 -12.64 -9.44 29.20
C ALA A 258 -13.07 -10.18 30.48
#